data_AF-A0A948G2W3-F1
#
_entry.id   AF-A0A948G2W3-F1
#
_cell.length_a   1.000
_cell.length_b   1.000
_cell.length_c   1.000
_cell.angle_alpha   90.00
_cell.angle_beta   90.00
_cell.angle_gamma   90.00
#
_symmetry.space_group_name_H-M   'P 1'
#
loop_
_entity.id
_entity.type
_entity.pdbx_description
1 polymer ?
#
loop_
_entity_poly.entity_id
_entity_poly.type
_entity_poly.pdbx_seq_one_letter_code
_entity_poly.pdbx_strand_id
1 'polypeptide(L)'
;MFLAVHTAGGILISQYVKQPIGLFVVSFLSHYLIDIIPHGDEGIDRWIKKKPSRLLLVEAIDISLIIVFISLFLHNNPQANTMLLLVAVFGAVLPDFLAEGYYQITTRSAPFYRLFFFIRKSNLILAPLYQHKALHHRIHKTFNIEISTYAGLLLQLVFLVAFGILSM
;
A
#
# COMPACT_ATOMS: atom_id res chain seq x y z
N MET A 1 6.32 -1.18 -0.39
CA MET A 1 6.00 -1.75 -1.73
C MET A 1 4.95 -0.89 -2.44
N PHE A 2 4.69 -1.13 -3.72
CA PHE A 2 3.58 -0.47 -4.42
C PHE A 2 2.20 -0.96 -3.95
N LEU A 3 1.20 -0.07 -4.05
CA LEU A 3 -0.17 -0.32 -3.62
C LEU A 3 -0.80 -1.51 -4.36
N ALA A 4 -0.44 -1.73 -5.63
CA ALA A 4 -0.90 -2.88 -6.40
C ALA A 4 -0.55 -4.22 -5.73
N VAL A 5 0.64 -4.35 -5.12
CA VAL A 5 1.06 -5.61 -4.46
C VAL A 5 0.19 -5.88 -3.23
N HIS A 6 -0.03 -4.86 -2.41
CA HIS A 6 -0.89 -4.97 -1.22
C HIS A 6 -2.35 -5.23 -1.60
N THR A 7 -2.83 -4.59 -2.67
CA THR A 7 -4.17 -4.84 -3.22
C THR A 7 -4.31 -6.30 -3.66
N ALA A 8 -3.34 -6.84 -4.41
CA ALA A 8 -3.37 -8.23 -4.84
C ALA A 8 -3.35 -9.21 -3.65
N GLY A 9 -2.58 -8.92 -2.59
CA GLY A 9 -2.62 -9.69 -1.34
C GLY A 9 -3.99 -9.62 -0.65
N GLY A 10 -4.60 -8.43 -0.60
CA GLY A 10 -5.95 -8.23 -0.07
C GLY A 10 -7.02 -9.02 -0.84
N ILE A 11 -6.95 -9.01 -2.18
CA ILE A 11 -7.81 -9.81 -3.05
C ILE A 11 -7.70 -11.28 -2.69
N LEU A 12 -6.48 -11.82 -2.60
CA LEU A 12 -6.24 -13.22 -2.25
C LEU A 12 -6.87 -13.58 -0.89
N ILE A 13 -6.65 -12.74 0.14
CA ILE A 13 -7.20 -12.97 1.49
C ILE A 13 -8.74 -12.98 1.48
N SER A 14 -9.39 -12.15 0.65
CA SER A 14 -10.86 -12.08 0.54
C SER A 14 -11.51 -13.39 0.07
N GLN A 15 -10.72 -14.26 -0.58
CA GLN A 15 -11.19 -15.59 -0.99
C GLN A 15 -11.36 -16.53 0.19
N TYR A 16 -10.56 -16.37 1.25
CA TYR A 16 -10.51 -17.30 2.39
C TYR A 16 -11.26 -16.78 3.61
N VAL A 17 -11.31 -15.46 3.83
CA VAL A 17 -11.95 -14.86 5.01
C VAL A 17 -13.27 -14.21 4.64
N LYS A 18 -14.39 -14.70 5.21
CA LYS A 18 -15.75 -14.22 4.89
C LYS A 18 -16.35 -13.28 5.93
N GLN A 19 -15.74 -13.17 7.11
CA GLN A 19 -16.18 -12.26 8.16
C GLN A 19 -15.53 -10.87 7.92
N PRO A 20 -16.29 -9.77 7.78
CA PRO A 20 -15.75 -8.47 7.37
C PRO A 20 -14.68 -7.87 8.29
N ILE A 21 -14.88 -7.92 9.62
CA ILE A 21 -13.93 -7.39 10.61
C ILE A 21 -12.63 -8.21 10.59
N GLY A 22 -12.73 -9.54 10.59
CA GLY A 22 -11.59 -10.44 10.49
C GLY A 22 -10.84 -10.25 9.17
N LEU A 23 -11.57 -10.07 8.07
CA LEU A 23 -11.00 -9.79 6.76
C LEU A 23 -10.22 -8.48 6.77
N PHE A 24 -10.81 -7.40 7.28
CA PHE A 24 -10.12 -6.12 7.43
C PHE A 24 -8.84 -6.25 8.25
N VAL A 25 -8.90 -6.90 9.43
CA VAL A 25 -7.75 -7.06 10.33
C VAL A 25 -6.64 -7.88 9.66
N VAL A 26 -6.97 -9.02 9.03
CA VAL A 26 -5.98 -9.87 8.37
C VAL A 26 -5.36 -9.15 7.17
N SER A 27 -6.15 -8.46 6.35
CA SER A 27 -5.64 -7.65 5.23
C SER A 27 -4.76 -6.50 5.71
N PHE A 28 -5.14 -5.80 6.78
CA PHE A 28 -4.33 -4.74 7.39
C PHE A 28 -2.99 -5.25 7.92
N LEU A 29 -2.98 -6.42 8.59
CA LEU A 29 -1.73 -7.02 9.07
C LEU A 29 -0.87 -7.55 7.92
N SER A 30 -1.49 -8.06 6.85
CA SER A 30 -0.77 -8.57 5.67
C SER A 30 0.09 -7.49 5.00
N HIS A 31 -0.34 -6.23 5.06
CA HIS A 31 0.45 -5.10 4.56
C HIS A 31 1.86 -5.12 5.15
N TYR A 32 1.98 -5.13 6.48
CA TYR A 32 3.28 -5.11 7.16
C TYR A 32 4.08 -6.39 6.92
N LEU A 33 3.41 -7.54 6.82
CA LEU A 33 4.09 -8.81 6.52
C LEU A 33 4.72 -8.78 5.13
N ILE A 34 4.03 -8.20 4.16
CA ILE A 34 4.52 -8.04 2.79
C ILE A 34 5.64 -7.00 2.75
N ASP A 35 5.48 -5.88 3.46
CA ASP A 35 6.46 -4.80 3.50
C ASP A 35 7.78 -5.16 4.23
N ILE A 36 7.78 -6.19 5.07
CA ILE A 36 9.02 -6.77 5.63
C ILE A 36 9.96 -7.26 4.51
N ILE A 37 9.40 -7.67 3.38
CA ILE A 37 10.16 -8.24 2.28
C ILE A 37 10.90 -7.11 1.54
N PRO A 38 12.21 -7.22 1.31
CA PRO A 38 12.98 -6.21 0.57
C PRO A 38 12.36 -5.92 -0.79
N HIS A 39 12.12 -4.66 -1.13
CA HIS A 39 11.32 -4.32 -2.31
C HIS A 39 11.84 -3.14 -3.16
N GLY A 40 12.96 -2.51 -2.77
CA GLY A 40 13.83 -1.74 -3.66
C GLY A 40 13.32 -0.38 -4.13
N ASP A 41 12.20 0.11 -3.58
CA ASP A 41 11.59 1.39 -3.96
C ASP A 41 12.28 2.61 -3.31
N GLU A 42 13.28 2.41 -2.45
CA GLU A 42 14.00 3.48 -1.73
C GLU A 42 14.77 4.40 -2.71
N GLY A 43 15.11 3.88 -3.90
CA GLY A 43 15.75 4.63 -4.98
C GLY A 43 14.79 5.57 -5.74
N ILE A 44 13.49 5.31 -5.69
CA ILE A 44 12.46 6.00 -6.49
C ILE A 44 12.32 7.46 -6.04
N ASP A 45 12.41 7.73 -4.74
CA ASP A 45 12.37 9.08 -4.18
C ASP A 45 13.42 10.00 -4.80
N ARG A 46 14.66 9.51 -4.98
CA ARG A 46 15.74 10.28 -5.62
C ARG A 46 15.43 10.56 -7.08
N TRP A 47 14.80 9.60 -7.78
CA TRP A 47 14.42 9.74 -9.18
C TRP A 47 13.26 10.74 -9.36
N ILE A 48 12.29 10.75 -8.43
CA ILE A 48 11.18 11.70 -8.38
C ILE A 48 11.66 13.11 -8.03
N LYS A 49 12.56 13.27 -7.05
CA LYS A 49 13.12 14.57 -6.66
C LYS A 49 13.76 15.33 -7.84
N LYS A 50 14.32 14.61 -8.82
CA LYS A 50 14.89 15.22 -10.04
C LYS A 50 13.84 15.78 -11.00
N LYS A 51 12.62 15.21 -11.03
CA LYS A 51 11.53 15.65 -11.89
C LYS A 51 10.20 15.26 -11.24
N PRO A 52 9.53 16.18 -10.51
CA PRO A 52 8.33 15.86 -9.72
C PRO A 52 7.18 15.26 -10.52
N SER A 53 7.05 15.56 -11.82
CA SER A 53 6.02 14.93 -12.68
C SER A 53 6.18 13.42 -12.86
N ARG A 54 7.34 12.86 -12.47
CA ARG A 54 7.55 11.41 -12.39
C ARG A 54 6.72 10.74 -11.29
N LEU A 55 6.38 11.47 -10.22
CA LEU A 55 5.49 10.96 -9.17
C LEU A 55 4.14 10.59 -9.78
N LEU A 56 3.54 11.52 -10.53
CA LEU A 56 2.25 11.31 -11.22
C LEU A 56 2.30 10.10 -12.16
N LEU A 57 3.42 9.86 -12.84
CA LEU A 57 3.58 8.69 -13.69
C LEU A 57 3.60 7.39 -12.88
N VAL A 58 4.35 7.35 -11.79
CA VAL A 58 4.44 6.16 -10.92
C VAL A 58 3.08 5.87 -10.29
N GLU A 59 2.43 6.87 -9.72
CA GLU A 59 1.08 6.75 -9.14
C GLU A 59 0.06 6.31 -10.19
N ALA A 60 0.10 6.87 -11.40
CA ALA A 60 -0.81 6.49 -12.49
C ALA A 60 -0.61 5.03 -12.90
N ILE A 61 0.63 4.56 -12.99
CA ILE A 61 0.93 3.15 -13.30
C ILE A 61 0.40 2.25 -12.18
N ASP A 62 0.70 2.58 -10.91
CA ASP A 62 0.31 1.76 -9.76
C ASP A 62 -1.23 1.66 -9.64
N ILE A 63 -1.94 2.79 -9.76
CA ILE A 63 -3.41 2.82 -9.77
C ILE A 63 -3.98 2.04 -10.96
N SER A 64 -3.36 2.15 -12.14
CA SER A 64 -3.79 1.38 -13.32
C SER A 64 -3.65 -0.13 -13.09
N LEU A 65 -2.57 -0.57 -12.44
CA LEU A 65 -2.37 -1.97 -12.07
C LEU A 65 -3.44 -2.44 -11.07
N ILE A 66 -3.77 -1.65 -10.05
CA ILE A 66 -4.86 -1.94 -9.11
C ILE A 66 -6.18 -2.17 -9.85
N ILE A 67 -6.54 -1.26 -10.76
CA ILE A 67 -7.78 -1.35 -11.53
C ILE A 67 -7.78 -2.64 -12.37
N VAL A 68 -6.69 -2.91 -13.09
CA VAL A 68 -6.55 -4.13 -13.90
C VAL A 68 -6.71 -5.38 -13.05
N PHE A 69 -6.05 -5.45 -11.89
CA PHE A 69 -6.13 -6.61 -10.99
C PHE A 69 -7.55 -6.84 -10.45
N ILE A 70 -8.21 -5.78 -9.97
CA ILE A 70 -9.59 -5.87 -9.49
C ILE A 70 -10.53 -6.30 -10.63
N SER A 71 -10.38 -5.72 -11.81
CA SER A 71 -11.19 -6.07 -12.98
C SER A 71 -10.98 -7.52 -13.43
N LEU A 72 -9.72 -7.99 -13.49
CA LEU A 72 -9.41 -9.37 -13.82
C LEU A 72 -9.97 -10.35 -12.78
N PHE A 73 -9.83 -10.02 -11.49
CA PHE A 73 -10.39 -10.85 -10.42
C PHE A 73 -11.91 -10.98 -10.53
N LEU A 74 -12.62 -9.86 -10.68
CA LEU A 74 -14.09 -9.85 -10.81
C LEU A 74 -14.57 -10.52 -12.10
N HIS A 75 -13.80 -10.42 -13.19
CA HIS A 75 -14.12 -11.12 -14.43
C HIS A 75 -14.08 -12.64 -14.27
N ASN A 76 -13.06 -13.17 -13.59
CA ASN A 76 -12.91 -14.60 -13.34
C ASN A 76 -13.80 -15.11 -12.19
N ASN A 77 -14.18 -14.22 -11.27
CA ASN A 77 -14.99 -14.53 -10.11
C ASN A 77 -16.28 -13.69 -10.08
N PRO A 78 -17.23 -13.87 -11.02
CA PRO A 78 -18.42 -13.03 -11.12
C PRO A 78 -19.36 -13.12 -9.91
N GLN A 79 -19.23 -14.17 -9.09
CA GLN A 79 -20.00 -14.36 -7.86
C GLN A 79 -19.26 -13.85 -6.61
N ALA A 80 -18.10 -13.21 -6.76
CA ALA A 80 -17.36 -12.66 -5.64
C ALA A 80 -18.19 -11.60 -4.90
N ASN A 81 -18.11 -11.62 -3.57
CA ASN A 81 -18.76 -10.61 -2.75
C ASN A 81 -17.96 -9.31 -2.82
N THR A 82 -18.44 -8.34 -3.61
CA THR A 82 -17.78 -7.04 -3.81
C THR A 82 -17.55 -6.27 -2.50
N MET A 83 -18.44 -6.40 -1.51
CA MET A 83 -18.26 -5.72 -0.22
C MET A 83 -17.05 -6.29 0.53
N LEU A 84 -16.92 -7.63 0.58
CA LEU A 84 -15.76 -8.27 1.20
C LEU A 84 -14.46 -7.90 0.47
N LEU A 85 -14.49 -7.90 -0.87
CA LEU A 85 -13.36 -7.47 -1.68
C LEU A 85 -12.92 -6.03 -1.33
N LEU A 86 -13.86 -5.08 -1.27
CA LEU A 86 -13.56 -3.70 -0.93
C LEU A 86 -13.00 -3.56 0.49
N VAL A 87 -13.55 -4.30 1.46
CA VAL A 87 -13.04 -4.33 2.84
C VAL A 87 -11.60 -4.85 2.89
N ALA A 88 -11.30 -5.90 2.13
CA ALA A 88 -9.97 -6.48 2.06
C ALA A 88 -8.95 -5.54 1.40
N VAL A 89 -9.30 -4.98 0.24
CA VAL A 89 -8.45 -4.00 -0.48
C VAL A 89 -8.21 -2.79 0.41
N PHE A 90 -9.26 -2.22 1.00
CA PHE A 90 -9.14 -1.08 1.90
C PHE A 90 -8.25 -1.38 3.09
N GLY A 91 -8.43 -2.53 3.75
CA GLY A 91 -7.58 -2.95 4.86
C GLY A 91 -6.11 -3.05 4.46
N ALA A 92 -5.81 -3.63 3.30
CA ALA A 92 -4.44 -3.85 2.83
C ALA A 92 -3.70 -2.57 2.43
N VAL A 93 -4.39 -1.56 1.89
CA VAL A 93 -3.76 -0.30 1.44
C VAL A 93 -3.82 0.83 2.48
N LEU A 94 -4.70 0.74 3.48
CA LEU A 94 -4.88 1.77 4.50
C LEU A 94 -3.56 2.17 5.20
N PRO A 95 -2.66 1.24 5.58
CA PRO A 95 -1.36 1.59 6.16
C PRO A 95 -0.56 2.63 5.38
N ASP A 96 -0.50 2.53 4.04
CA ASP A 96 0.23 3.50 3.21
C ASP A 96 -0.43 4.87 3.25
N PHE A 97 -1.77 4.92 3.17
CA PHE A 97 -2.51 6.18 3.29
C PHE A 97 -2.34 6.83 4.67
N LEU A 98 -2.23 6.05 5.74
CA LEU A 98 -1.95 6.58 7.08
C LEU A 98 -0.52 7.15 7.16
N ALA A 99 0.46 6.46 6.58
CA ALA A 99 1.85 6.92 6.54
C ALA A 99 2.00 8.21 5.71
N GLU A 100 1.38 8.26 4.53
CA GLU A 100 1.37 9.43 3.65
C GLU A 100 0.56 10.57 4.25
N GLY A 101 -0.59 10.30 4.85
CA GLY A 101 -1.39 11.28 5.58
C GLY A 101 -0.59 11.95 6.69
N TYR A 102 0.19 11.18 7.47
CA TYR A 102 1.12 11.75 8.44
C TYR A 102 2.13 12.70 7.78
N TYR A 103 2.73 12.30 6.65
CA TYR A 103 3.68 13.14 5.92
C TYR A 103 3.05 14.45 5.45
N GLN A 104 1.86 14.40 4.86
CA GLN A 104 1.11 15.57 4.39
C GLN A 104 0.75 16.54 5.53
N ILE A 105 0.38 16.03 6.71
CA ILE A 105 0.04 16.87 7.87
C ILE A 105 1.30 17.51 8.49
N THR A 106 2.43 16.79 8.52
CA THR A 106 3.62 17.20 9.28
C THR A 106 4.67 17.97 8.47
N THR A 107 4.69 17.79 7.15
CA THR A 107 5.73 18.33 6.28
C THR A 107 5.23 19.54 5.49
N ARG A 108 5.81 20.71 5.74
CA ARG A 108 5.35 21.99 5.15
C ARG A 108 5.48 22.06 3.62
N SER A 109 6.41 21.30 3.04
CA SER A 109 6.62 21.19 1.60
C SER A 109 5.67 20.20 0.92
N ALA A 110 4.83 19.50 1.68
CA ALA A 110 3.90 18.53 1.10
C ALA A 110 2.78 19.26 0.34
N PRO A 111 2.35 18.73 -0.83
CA PRO A 111 1.45 19.42 -1.74
C PRO A 111 0.09 19.75 -1.10
N PHE A 112 -0.38 18.93 -0.16
CA PHE A 112 -1.67 19.10 0.51
C PHE A 112 -1.56 19.65 1.94
N TYR A 113 -0.38 20.10 2.37
CA TYR A 113 -0.14 20.58 3.74
C TYR A 113 -1.19 21.59 4.23
N ARG A 114 -1.62 22.53 3.37
CA ARG A 114 -2.61 23.56 3.73
C ARG A 114 -3.99 22.98 4.00
N LEU A 115 -4.39 21.94 3.25
CA LEU A 115 -5.67 21.26 3.43
C LEU A 115 -5.71 20.54 4.79
N PHE A 116 -4.58 19.97 5.18
CA PHE A 116 -4.41 19.23 6.43
C PHE A 116 -4.02 20.10 7.65
N PHE A 117 -3.87 21.41 7.47
CA PHE A 117 -3.40 22.32 8.51
C PHE A 117 -4.27 22.33 9.76
N PHE A 118 -5.59 22.20 9.61
CA PHE A 118 -6.53 22.13 10.74
C PHE A 118 -6.37 20.85 11.56
N ILE A 119 -6.12 19.72 10.88
CA ILE A 119 -5.93 18.40 11.50
C ILE A 119 -4.64 18.39 12.33
N ARG A 120 -3.60 19.15 11.91
CA ARG A 120 -2.32 19.28 12.64
C ARG A 120 -2.48 19.79 14.07
N LYS A 121 -3.50 20.60 14.38
CA LYS A 121 -3.70 21.09 15.76
C LYS A 121 -4.24 20.01 16.71
N SER A 122 -4.73 18.88 16.18
CA SER A 122 -5.27 17.79 16.98
C SER A 122 -4.20 16.72 17.26
N ASN A 123 -3.73 16.67 18.50
CA ASN A 123 -2.84 15.59 18.96
C ASN A 123 -3.51 14.20 18.92
N LEU A 124 -4.84 14.14 18.95
CA LEU A 124 -5.61 12.89 18.91
C LEU A 124 -5.44 12.13 17.58
N ILE A 125 -5.22 12.84 16.47
CA ILE A 125 -5.04 12.24 15.15
C ILE A 125 -3.55 12.03 14.86
N LEU A 126 -2.70 12.98 15.28
CA LEU A 126 -1.27 12.93 15.01
C LEU A 126 -0.53 11.81 15.73
N ALA A 127 -0.90 11.50 16.99
CA ALA A 127 -0.19 10.49 17.77
C ALA A 127 -0.34 9.07 17.20
N PRO A 128 -1.54 8.58 16.82
CA PRO A 128 -1.69 7.29 16.16
C PRO A 128 -0.96 7.22 14.82
N LEU A 129 -1.04 8.27 14.01
CA LEU A 129 -0.35 8.34 12.71
C LEU A 129 1.18 8.32 12.86
N TYR A 130 1.70 8.98 13.90
CA TYR A 130 3.12 8.93 14.23
C TYR A 130 3.54 7.54 14.70
N GLN A 131 2.78 6.91 15.59
CA GLN A 131 3.05 5.55 16.08
C GLN A 131 3.05 4.54 14.93
N HIS A 132 2.07 4.65 14.03
CA HIS A 132 2.01 3.89 12.79
C HIS A 132 3.27 4.06 11.93
N LYS A 133 3.65 5.30 11.62
CA LYS A 133 4.86 5.58 10.84
C LYS A 133 6.13 5.06 11.53
N ALA A 134 6.21 5.19 12.85
CA ALA A 134 7.35 4.69 13.62
C ALA A 134 7.43 3.17 13.59
N LEU A 135 6.30 2.46 13.67
CA LEU A 135 6.22 1.01 13.51
C LEU A 135 6.67 0.60 12.11
N HIS A 136 6.08 1.19 11.07
CA HIS A 136 6.44 0.94 9.67
C HIS A 136 7.93 1.11 9.43
N HIS A 137 8.51 2.22 9.88
CA HIS A 137 9.95 2.47 9.76
C HIS A 137 10.82 1.50 10.56
N ARG A 138 10.39 1.09 11.78
CA ARG A 138 11.12 0.09 12.58
C ARG A 138 11.16 -1.26 11.89
N ILE A 139 10.05 -1.67 11.27
CA ILE A 139 9.95 -2.91 10.53
C ILE A 139 10.97 -2.90 9.37
N HIS A 140 10.93 -1.86 8.54
CA HIS A 140 11.88 -1.68 7.43
C HIS A 140 13.35 -1.70 7.90
N LYS A 141 13.66 -1.00 9.00
CA LYS A 141 15.02 -0.95 9.54
C LYS A 141 15.49 -2.27 10.16
N THR A 142 14.59 -3.12 10.64
CA THR A 142 14.97 -4.38 11.29
C THR A 142 15.43 -5.42 10.28
N PHE A 143 14.83 -5.44 9.10
CA PHE A 143 15.10 -6.41 8.03
C PHE A 143 15.97 -5.82 6.92
N ASN A 144 16.83 -4.85 7.25
CA ASN A 144 17.62 -3.96 6.38
C ASN A 144 18.52 -4.65 5.32
N ILE A 145 17.90 -5.39 4.42
CA ILE A 145 18.48 -6.01 3.25
C ILE A 145 18.14 -5.06 2.11
N GLU A 146 19.09 -4.22 1.74
CA GLU A 146 18.93 -3.34 0.58
C GLU A 146 19.06 -4.17 -0.70
N ILE A 147 18.05 -4.13 -1.54
CA ILE A 147 18.10 -4.68 -2.90
C ILE A 147 18.03 -3.55 -3.92
N SER A 148 18.60 -3.77 -5.10
CA SER A 148 18.53 -2.77 -6.18
C SER A 148 17.08 -2.50 -6.59
N THR A 149 16.78 -1.29 -7.05
CA THR A 149 15.44 -0.94 -7.54
C THR A 149 14.93 -1.88 -8.62
N TYR A 150 15.79 -2.34 -9.53
CA TYR A 150 15.39 -3.33 -10.55
C TYR A 150 15.02 -4.69 -9.96
N ALA A 151 15.80 -5.18 -8.99
CA ALA A 151 15.50 -6.43 -8.29
C ALA A 151 14.20 -6.31 -7.49
N GLY A 152 13.97 -5.16 -6.84
CA GLY A 152 12.75 -4.85 -6.13
C GLY A 152 11.51 -4.82 -7.03
N LEU A 153 11.59 -4.13 -8.17
CA LEU A 153 10.53 -4.12 -9.17
C LEU A 153 10.22 -5.52 -9.71
N LEU A 154 11.25 -6.32 -9.98
CA LEU A 154 11.07 -7.71 -10.43
C LEU A 154 10.38 -8.54 -9.34
N LEU A 155 10.79 -8.41 -8.09
CA LEU A 155 10.17 -9.12 -6.98
C LEU A 155 8.71 -8.72 -6.79
N GLN A 156 8.39 -7.42 -6.86
CA GLN A 156 7.03 -6.92 -6.80
C GLN A 156 6.17 -7.48 -7.96
N LEU A 157 6.72 -7.59 -9.17
CA LEU A 157 6.06 -8.24 -10.30
C LEU A 157 5.81 -9.74 -10.03
N VAL A 158 6.76 -10.45 -9.44
CA VAL A 158 6.59 -11.85 -9.05
C VAL A 158 5.44 -12.00 -8.04
N PHE A 159 5.35 -11.13 -7.03
CA PHE A 159 4.23 -11.14 -6.09
C PHE A 159 2.90 -10.87 -6.77
N LEU A 160 2.84 -9.86 -7.65
CA LEU A 160 1.63 -9.55 -8.41
C LEU A 160 1.15 -10.75 -9.23
N VAL A 161 2.04 -11.39 -9.96
CA VAL A 161 1.72 -12.58 -10.77
C VAL A 161 1.30 -13.76 -9.88
N ALA A 162 2.06 -14.03 -8.81
CA ALA A 162 1.76 -15.13 -7.91
C ALA A 162 0.40 -14.95 -7.21
N PHE A 163 0.13 -13.78 -6.65
CA PHE A 163 -1.16 -13.47 -6.03
C PHE A 163 -2.29 -13.48 -7.05
N GLY A 164 -2.05 -12.98 -8.27
CA GLY A 164 -3.01 -13.06 -9.36
C GLY A 164 -3.41 -14.49 -9.69
N ILE A 165 -2.43 -15.38 -9.91
CA ILE A 165 -2.67 -16.80 -10.20
C ILE A 165 -3.39 -17.49 -9.05
N LEU A 166 -3.00 -17.22 -7.81
CA LEU A 166 -3.64 -17.81 -6.62
C LEU A 166 -5.05 -17.26 -6.37
N SER A 167 -5.42 -16.14 -7.00
CA SER A 167 -6.73 -15.49 -6.85
C SER A 167 -7.72 -15.80 -7.98
N MET A 168 -7.30 -16.54 -9.01
CA MET A 168 -8.15 -17.01 -10.11
C MET A 168 -8.77 -18.35 -9.76
#